data_AF-A0A9E2D7A8-F1
#
_entry.id   AF-A0A9E2D7A8-F1
#
_cell.length_a   1.000
_cell.length_b   1.000
_cell.length_c   1.000
_cell.angle_alpha   90.00
_cell.angle_beta   90.00
_cell.angle_gamma   90.00
#
_symmetry.space_group_name_H-M   'P 1'
#
loop_
_entity.id
_entity.type
_entity.pdbx_description
1 polymer ?
#
loop_
_entity_poly.entity_id
_entity_poly.type
_entity_poly.pdbx_seq_one_letter_code
_entity_poly.pdbx_strand_id
1 'polypeptide(L)'
;MENYLNILHFCFYRFDYKLHLWSNKINPFHLIHKLPFQQRRYKELGVDPIKEINKVFGDKAYGFSMMTAGGALIGILFFFFLTVINILLKLLSWNITLSAVHFILCAVLSVALSYFFVFKKDKYLKYFEQFEGWGKVDKSKYAWLTFAFVLLVFCLFILSLKM
;
A
#
# COMPACT_ATOMS: atom_id res chain seq x y z
N MET A 1 -14.43 -7.24 8.46
CA MET A 1 -13.09 -6.67 8.65
C MET A 1 -12.08 -7.25 7.67
N GLU A 2 -11.90 -8.58 7.64
CA GLU A 2 -10.95 -9.26 6.74
C GLU A 2 -11.10 -8.85 5.27
N ASN A 3 -12.30 -8.97 4.70
CA ASN A 3 -12.55 -8.61 3.30
C ASN A 3 -12.16 -7.15 3.00
N TYR A 4 -12.59 -6.20 3.82
CA TYR A 4 -12.29 -4.77 3.60
C TYR A 4 -10.79 -4.44 3.67
N LEU A 5 -10.03 -5.05 4.59
CA LEU A 5 -8.58 -4.86 4.64
C LEU A 5 -7.89 -5.41 3.39
N ASN A 6 -8.36 -6.54 2.86
CA ASN A 6 -7.86 -7.08 1.61
C ASN A 6 -8.25 -6.22 0.40
N ILE A 7 -9.41 -5.55 0.43
CA ILE A 7 -9.80 -4.57 -0.59
C ILE A 7 -8.87 -3.36 -0.56
N LEU A 8 -8.61 -2.77 0.61
CA LEU A 8 -7.66 -1.67 0.76
C LEU A 8 -6.29 -2.06 0.22
N HIS A 9 -5.81 -3.24 0.60
CA HIS A 9 -4.54 -3.79 0.15
C HIS A 9 -4.46 -3.93 -1.37
N PHE A 10 -5.50 -4.50 -1.98
CA PHE A 10 -5.62 -4.64 -3.43
C PHE A 10 -5.63 -3.29 -4.14
N CYS A 11 -6.35 -2.31 -3.59
CA CYS A 11 -6.38 -0.95 -4.13
C CYS A 11 -5.01 -0.28 -4.04
N PHE A 12 -4.27 -0.43 -2.94
CA PHE A 12 -2.89 0.06 -2.84
C PHE A 12 -1.96 -0.60 -3.85
N TYR A 13 -2.00 -1.93 -3.97
CA TYR A 13 -1.23 -2.68 -4.96
C TYR A 13 -1.51 -2.17 -6.38
N ARG A 14 -2.79 -2.03 -6.75
CA ARG A 14 -3.17 -1.56 -8.08
C ARG A 14 -2.78 -0.11 -8.34
N PHE A 15 -2.85 0.74 -7.32
CA PHE A 15 -2.46 2.13 -7.44
C PHE A 15 -0.95 2.23 -7.66
N ASP A 16 -0.15 1.58 -6.82
CA ASP A 16 1.31 1.58 -6.92
C ASP A 16 1.79 0.96 -8.24
N TYR A 17 1.25 -0.19 -8.64
CA TYR A 17 1.59 -0.81 -9.91
C TYR A 17 1.26 0.08 -11.12
N LYS A 18 0.11 0.77 -11.10
CA LYS A 18 -0.23 1.73 -12.15
C LYS A 18 0.69 2.96 -12.15
N LEU A 19 1.03 3.47 -10.97
CA LEU A 19 1.99 4.55 -10.84
C LEU A 19 3.37 4.13 -11.34
N HIS A 20 3.79 2.90 -11.07
CA HIS A 20 5.02 2.32 -11.61
C HIS A 20 4.99 2.30 -13.14
N LEU A 21 3.94 1.75 -13.75
CA LEU A 21 3.81 1.72 -15.22
C LEU A 21 3.82 3.13 -15.83
N TRP A 22 3.14 4.08 -15.20
CA TRP A 22 3.11 5.47 -15.65
C TRP A 22 4.48 6.15 -15.49
N SER A 23 5.13 5.95 -14.35
CA SER A 23 6.49 6.43 -14.07
C SER A 23 7.46 5.86 -15.09
N ASN A 24 7.39 4.55 -15.36
CA ASN A 24 8.26 3.86 -16.31
C ASN A 24 8.10 4.43 -17.73
N LYS A 25 6.89 4.83 -18.13
CA LYS A 25 6.61 5.49 -19.42
C LYS A 25 7.28 6.86 -19.56
N ILE A 26 7.42 7.60 -18.46
CA ILE A 26 7.97 8.98 -18.44
C ILE A 26 9.45 8.98 -18.04
N ASN A 27 9.96 7.87 -17.52
CA ASN A 27 11.25 7.80 -16.85
C ASN A 27 12.42 8.12 -17.79
N PRO A 28 13.19 9.21 -17.56
CA PRO A 28 14.36 9.54 -18.37
C PRO A 28 15.49 8.50 -18.24
N PHE A 29 15.49 7.67 -17.18
CA PHE A 29 16.44 6.56 -17.02
C PHE A 29 16.29 5.47 -18.09
N HIS A 30 15.23 5.48 -18.93
CA HIS A 30 15.18 4.67 -20.15
C HIS A 30 16.38 4.91 -21.08
N LEU A 31 16.99 6.10 -21.02
CA LEU A 31 18.19 6.41 -21.80
C LEU A 31 19.40 5.56 -21.36
N ILE A 32 19.46 5.15 -20.09
CA ILE A 32 20.53 4.27 -19.58
C ILE A 32 20.43 2.89 -20.24
N HIS A 33 19.21 2.37 -20.40
CA HIS A 33 18.97 1.10 -21.11
C HIS A 33 19.26 1.15 -22.61
N LYS A 34 19.43 2.36 -23.18
CA LYS A 34 19.88 2.55 -24.57
C LYS A 34 21.41 2.57 -24.71
N LEU A 35 22.17 2.57 -23.60
CA LEU A 35 23.62 2.54 -23.67
C LEU A 35 24.11 1.19 -24.24
N PRO A 36 25.17 1.20 -25.07
CA PRO A 36 25.61 0.02 -25.82
C PRO A 36 26.06 -1.14 -24.91
N PHE A 37 26.57 -0.85 -23.71
CA PHE A 37 26.97 -1.89 -22.76
C PHE A 37 25.77 -2.67 -22.19
N GLN A 38 24.68 -1.98 -21.86
CA GLN A 38 23.48 -2.63 -21.36
C GLN A 38 22.76 -3.39 -22.47
N GLN A 39 22.64 -2.79 -23.66
CA GLN A 39 22.00 -3.45 -24.80
C GLN A 39 22.69 -4.75 -25.20
N ARG A 40 24.03 -4.79 -25.18
CA ARG A 40 24.78 -6.03 -25.47
C ARG A 40 24.44 -7.12 -24.45
N ARG A 41 24.49 -6.79 -23.16
CA ARG A 41 24.20 -7.73 -22.07
C ARG A 41 22.75 -8.23 -22.09
N TYR A 42 21.77 -7.36 -22.34
CA TYR A 42 20.36 -7.78 -22.44
C TYR A 42 20.07 -8.59 -23.71
N LYS A 43 20.76 -8.31 -24.83
CA LYS A 43 20.69 -9.14 -26.05
C LYS A 43 21.29 -10.52 -25.84
N GLU A 44 22.42 -10.63 -25.14
CA GLU A 44 23.05 -11.91 -24.77
C GLU A 44 22.13 -12.76 -23.90
N LEU A 45 21.36 -12.13 -22.99
CA LEU A 45 20.40 -12.80 -22.13
C LEU A 45 19.05 -13.08 -22.81
N GLY A 46 18.78 -12.48 -23.97
CA GLY A 46 17.49 -12.60 -24.68
C GLY A 46 16.30 -11.96 -23.94
N VAL A 47 16.56 -11.00 -23.03
CA VAL A 47 15.53 -10.40 -22.16
C VAL A 47 15.29 -8.94 -22.52
N ASP A 48 14.01 -8.53 -22.48
CA ASP A 48 13.63 -7.11 -22.57
C ASP A 48 13.67 -6.49 -21.17
N PRO A 49 14.57 -5.51 -20.91
CA PRO A 49 14.75 -4.91 -19.60
C PRO A 49 13.48 -4.28 -19.04
N ILE A 50 12.64 -3.69 -19.90
CA ILE A 50 11.42 -3.00 -19.47
C ILE A 50 10.38 -4.02 -19.01
N LYS A 51 10.27 -5.14 -19.74
CA LYS A 51 9.35 -6.23 -19.37
C LYS A 51 9.78 -6.89 -18.07
N GLU A 52 11.07 -7.09 -17.86
CA GLU A 52 11.56 -7.71 -16.63
C GLU A 52 11.32 -6.80 -15.43
N ILE A 53 11.56 -5.48 -15.56
CA ILE A 53 11.23 -4.50 -14.51
C ILE A 53 9.73 -4.54 -14.20
N ASN A 54 8.87 -4.45 -15.20
CA ASN A 54 7.42 -4.48 -14.99
C ASN A 54 6.96 -5.79 -14.32
N LYS A 55 7.58 -6.92 -14.67
CA LYS A 55 7.31 -8.22 -14.05
C LYS A 55 7.70 -8.24 -12.57
N VAL A 56 8.88 -7.73 -12.23
CA VAL A 56 9.35 -7.63 -10.84
C VAL A 56 8.45 -6.71 -10.01
N PHE A 57 7.89 -5.65 -10.60
CA PHE A 57 6.93 -4.79 -9.90
C PHE A 57 5.52 -5.41 -9.81
N GLY A 58 5.08 -6.15 -10.82
CA GLY A 58 3.73 -6.71 -10.93
C GLY A 58 3.55 -8.10 -10.36
N ASP A 59 4.61 -8.72 -9.84
CA ASP A 59 4.49 -10.00 -9.14
C ASP A 59 3.64 -9.82 -7.87
N LYS A 60 2.55 -10.57 -7.76
CA LYS A 60 1.59 -10.45 -6.66
C LYS A 60 2.04 -11.15 -5.38
N ALA A 61 2.97 -12.09 -5.47
CA ALA A 61 3.48 -12.81 -4.32
C ALA A 61 4.70 -12.09 -3.70
N TYR A 62 5.59 -11.59 -4.56
CA TYR A 62 6.88 -11.02 -4.11
C TYR A 62 7.27 -9.70 -4.78
N GLY A 63 6.40 -9.10 -5.59
CA GLY A 63 6.75 -7.91 -6.35
C GLY A 63 6.86 -6.64 -5.50
N PHE A 64 7.59 -5.64 -5.99
CA PHE A 64 7.76 -4.38 -5.25
C PHE A 64 6.44 -3.69 -4.95
N SER A 65 5.49 -3.68 -5.90
CA SER A 65 4.18 -3.04 -5.65
C SER A 65 3.40 -3.75 -4.55
N MET A 66 3.65 -5.04 -4.36
CA MET A 66 3.05 -5.83 -3.30
C MET A 66 3.62 -5.45 -1.93
N MET A 67 4.95 -5.30 -1.84
CA MET A 67 5.61 -4.83 -0.61
C MET A 67 5.17 -3.40 -0.25
N THR A 68 5.15 -2.50 -1.24
CA THR A 68 4.67 -1.12 -1.05
C THR A 68 3.22 -1.08 -0.58
N ALA A 69 2.35 -1.90 -1.17
CA ALA A 69 0.95 -1.99 -0.75
C ALA A 69 0.80 -2.50 0.69
N GLY A 70 1.59 -3.49 1.08
CA GLY A 70 1.60 -4.00 2.45
C GLY A 70 2.07 -2.96 3.46
N GLY A 71 3.13 -2.22 3.13
CA GLY A 71 3.62 -1.10 3.92
C GLY A 71 2.58 0.03 4.04
N ALA A 72 1.92 0.40 2.94
CA ALA A 72 0.86 1.38 2.92
C ALA A 72 -0.34 0.98 3.80
N LEU A 73 -0.72 -0.30 3.78
CA LEU A 73 -1.78 -0.83 4.64
C LEU A 73 -1.43 -0.72 6.12
N ILE A 74 -0.23 -1.14 6.51
CA ILE A 74 0.25 -1.02 7.89
C ILE A 74 0.29 0.45 8.31
N GLY A 75 0.82 1.31 7.43
CA GLY A 75 0.91 2.76 7.65
C GLY A 75 -0.45 3.42 7.87
N ILE A 76 -1.44 3.14 7.02
CA ILE A 76 -2.76 3.77 7.18
C ILE A 76 -3.48 3.30 8.44
N LEU A 77 -3.34 2.01 8.81
CA LEU A 77 -3.88 1.49 10.07
C LEU A 77 -3.18 2.13 11.28
N PHE A 78 -1.87 2.36 11.18
CA PHE A 78 -1.11 3.04 12.23
C PHE A 78 -1.61 4.46 12.46
N PHE A 79 -1.75 5.26 11.39
CA PHE A 79 -2.31 6.60 11.50
C PHE A 79 -3.75 6.57 12.03
N PHE A 80 -4.56 5.59 11.63
CA PHE A 80 -5.90 5.42 12.15
C PHE A 80 -5.91 5.18 13.67
N PHE A 81 -5.13 4.22 14.18
CA PHE A 81 -5.09 3.96 15.63
C PHE A 81 -4.50 5.11 16.41
N LEU A 82 -3.44 5.75 15.90
CA LEU A 82 -2.84 6.90 16.54
C LEU A 82 -3.84 8.05 16.66
N THR A 83 -4.62 8.29 15.62
CA THR A 83 -5.70 9.28 15.60
C THR A 83 -6.77 8.96 16.65
N VAL A 84 -7.23 7.70 16.69
CA VAL A 84 -8.25 7.26 17.66
C VAL A 84 -7.75 7.43 19.09
N ILE A 85 -6.53 7.00 19.40
CA ILE A 85 -5.94 7.16 20.74
C ILE A 85 -5.83 8.65 21.09
N ASN A 86 -5.32 9.48 20.19
CA ASN A 86 -5.14 10.90 20.45
C ASN A 86 -6.49 11.61 20.74
N ILE A 87 -7.54 11.30 19.98
CA ILE A 87 -8.89 11.81 20.23
C ILE A 87 -9.42 11.34 21.59
N LEU A 88 -9.25 10.05 21.92
CA LEU A 88 -9.70 9.49 23.20
C LEU A 88 -9.01 10.15 24.39
N LEU A 89 -7.69 10.31 24.36
CA LEU A 89 -6.91 10.95 25.42
C LEU A 89 -7.43 12.38 25.70
N LYS A 90 -7.67 13.15 24.63
CA LYS A 90 -8.19 14.52 24.73
C LYS A 90 -9.63 14.57 25.24
N LEU A 91 -10.49 13.67 24.76
CA LEU A 91 -11.88 13.60 25.19
C LEU A 91 -12.03 13.22 26.67
N LEU A 92 -11.19 12.30 27.14
CA LEU A 92 -11.15 11.85 28.54
C LEU A 92 -10.47 12.85 29.48
N SER A 93 -10.01 14.01 28.97
CA SER A 93 -9.24 15.02 29.73
C SER A 93 -8.04 14.42 30.46
N TRP A 94 -7.49 13.31 29.95
CA TRP A 94 -6.25 12.78 30.46
C TRP A 94 -5.15 13.73 29.99
N ASN A 95 -4.47 14.41 30.92
CA ASN A 95 -3.27 15.22 30.67
C ASN A 95 -2.06 14.36 30.22
N ILE A 96 -2.32 13.23 29.56
CA ILE A 96 -1.34 12.33 29.01
C ILE A 96 -1.05 12.79 27.58
N THR A 97 0.17 13.27 27.37
CA THR A 97 0.68 13.54 26.03
C THR A 97 1.01 12.23 25.30
N LEU A 98 0.92 12.23 23.98
CA LEU A 98 1.36 11.10 23.15
C LEU A 98 2.85 10.79 23.43
N SER A 99 3.08 9.70 24.17
CA SER A 99 4.42 9.18 24.44
C SER A 99 4.82 8.11 23.43
N ALA A 100 6.11 7.80 23.34
CA ALA A 100 6.65 6.74 22.49
C ALA A 100 5.95 5.37 22.68
N VAL A 101 5.46 5.09 23.90
CA VAL A 101 4.72 3.84 24.20
C VAL A 101 3.46 3.72 23.35
N HIS A 102 2.71 4.82 23.16
CA HIS A 102 1.50 4.83 22.34
C HIS A 102 1.83 4.56 20.87
N PHE A 103 2.92 5.15 20.36
CA PHE A 103 3.39 4.90 19.00
C PHE A 103 3.77 3.43 18.80
N ILE A 104 4.52 2.83 19.73
CA ILE A 104 4.89 1.41 19.67
C ILE A 104 3.64 0.53 19.71
N LEU A 105 2.69 0.83 20.61
CA LEU A 105 1.44 0.08 20.72
C LEU A 105 0.64 0.12 19.42
N CYS A 106 0.47 1.31 18.81
CA CYS A 106 -0.20 1.46 17.51
C CYS A 106 0.53 0.69 16.41
N ALA A 107 1.86 0.74 16.36
CA ALA A 107 2.65 0.05 15.35
C ALA A 107 2.49 -1.47 15.46
N VAL A 108 2.63 -2.02 16.67
CA VAL A 108 2.43 -3.45 16.95
C VAL A 108 1.01 -3.88 16.57
N LEU A 109 0.00 -3.09 16.93
CA LEU A 109 -1.40 -3.40 16.63
C LEU A 109 -1.67 -3.40 15.12
N SER A 110 -1.16 -2.42 14.38
CA SER A 110 -1.28 -2.35 12.91
C SER A 110 -0.62 -3.52 12.21
N VAL A 111 0.59 -3.89 12.63
CA VAL A 111 1.30 -5.05 12.08
C VAL A 111 0.55 -6.33 12.41
N ALA A 112 0.11 -6.51 13.66
CA ALA A 112 -0.63 -7.70 14.09
C ALA A 112 -1.93 -7.87 13.30
N LEU A 113 -2.74 -6.82 13.17
CA LEU A 113 -4.00 -6.88 12.42
C LEU A 113 -3.76 -7.16 10.94
N SER A 114 -2.79 -6.48 10.32
CA SER A 114 -2.44 -6.73 8.92
C SER A 114 -1.96 -8.16 8.73
N TYR A 115 -1.16 -8.68 9.66
CA TYR A 115 -0.72 -10.07 9.62
C TYR A 115 -1.88 -11.06 9.70
N PHE A 116 -2.73 -10.97 10.72
CA PHE A 116 -3.81 -11.95 10.93
C PHE A 116 -4.87 -11.94 9.83
N PHE A 117 -5.22 -10.76 9.31
CA PHE A 117 -6.32 -10.60 8.36
C PHE A 117 -5.88 -10.59 6.88
N VAL A 118 -4.63 -10.24 6.58
CA VAL A 118 -4.17 -10.08 5.19
C VAL A 118 -3.04 -11.06 4.86
N PHE A 119 -1.96 -11.05 5.63
CA PHE A 119 -0.74 -11.78 5.25
C PHE A 119 -0.69 -13.25 5.69
N LYS A 120 -1.43 -13.64 6.73
CA LYS A 120 -1.37 -15.00 7.29
C LYS A 120 -1.72 -16.04 6.23
N LYS A 121 -0.77 -16.94 5.93
CA LYS A 121 -0.89 -18.01 4.92
C LYS A 121 -1.27 -17.47 3.53
N ASP A 122 -0.77 -16.29 3.18
CA ASP A 122 -0.97 -15.65 1.87
C ASP A 122 -2.45 -15.51 1.46
N LYS A 123 -3.34 -15.33 2.46
CA LYS A 123 -4.79 -15.16 2.26
C LYS A 123 -5.11 -14.10 1.22
N TYR A 124 -4.35 -13.00 1.22
CA TYR A 124 -4.55 -11.89 0.31
C TYR A 124 -4.50 -12.31 -1.17
N LEU A 125 -3.74 -13.34 -1.56
CA LEU A 125 -3.68 -13.82 -2.94
C LEU A 125 -5.05 -14.31 -3.42
N LYS A 126 -5.76 -15.08 -2.58
CA LYS A 126 -7.11 -15.58 -2.89
C LYS A 126 -8.10 -14.43 -3.08
N TYR A 127 -8.01 -13.40 -2.24
CA TYR A 127 -8.84 -12.20 -2.38
C TYR A 127 -8.47 -11.42 -3.64
N PHE A 128 -7.18 -11.30 -3.98
CA PHE A 128 -6.74 -10.60 -5.19
C PHE A 128 -7.28 -11.28 -6.45
N GLU A 129 -7.25 -12.61 -6.52
CA GLU A 129 -7.85 -13.37 -7.63
C GLU A 129 -9.35 -13.06 -7.76
N GLN A 130 -10.08 -13.03 -6.64
CA GLN A 130 -11.49 -12.66 -6.62
C GLN A 130 -11.73 -11.22 -7.12
N PHE A 131 -10.92 -10.27 -6.66
CA PHE A 131 -11.08 -8.84 -6.98
C PHE A 131 -10.61 -8.49 -8.40
N GLU A 132 -9.74 -9.31 -8.99
CA GLU A 132 -9.41 -9.20 -10.41
C GLU A 132 -10.57 -9.58 -11.31
N GLY A 133 -11.43 -10.49 -10.88
CA GLY A 133 -12.68 -10.82 -11.57
C GLY A 133 -13.72 -9.69 -11.57
N TRP A 134 -13.54 -8.65 -10.73
CA TRP A 134 -14.51 -7.55 -10.64
C TRP A 134 -14.64 -6.73 -11.92
N GLY A 135 -15.87 -6.28 -12.17
CA GLY A 135 -16.19 -5.34 -13.24
C GLY A 135 -15.50 -3.98 -13.06
N LYS A 136 -15.49 -3.17 -14.13
CA LYS A 136 -14.90 -1.81 -14.08
C LYS A 136 -15.57 -0.92 -13.04
N VAL A 137 -16.89 -1.05 -12.87
CA VAL A 137 -17.69 -0.28 -11.92
C VAL A 137 -17.27 -0.57 -10.49
N ASP A 138 -17.22 -1.85 -10.10
CA ASP A 138 -16.82 -2.25 -8.73
C ASP A 138 -15.38 -1.83 -8.43
N LYS A 139 -14.46 -2.06 -9.36
CA LYS A 139 -13.07 -1.62 -9.22
C LYS A 139 -12.96 -0.12 -8.99
N SER A 140 -13.75 0.69 -9.69
CA SER A 140 -13.76 2.14 -9.50
C SER A 140 -14.40 2.54 -8.17
N LYS A 141 -15.52 1.92 -7.80
CA LYS A 141 -16.21 2.15 -6.52
C LYS A 141 -15.27 1.92 -5.33
N TYR A 142 -14.61 0.77 -5.28
CA TYR A 142 -13.71 0.45 -4.17
C TYR A 142 -12.41 1.27 -4.19
N ALA A 143 -11.93 1.68 -5.36
CA ALA A 143 -10.82 2.63 -5.45
C ALA A 143 -11.19 3.99 -4.83
N TRP A 144 -12.38 4.52 -5.17
CA TRP A 144 -12.87 5.78 -4.59
C TRP A 144 -13.13 5.67 -3.09
N LEU A 145 -13.71 4.56 -2.62
CA LEU A 145 -13.90 4.31 -1.19
C LEU A 145 -12.57 4.22 -0.45
N THR A 146 -11.58 3.55 -1.02
CA THR A 146 -10.22 3.47 -0.45
C THR A 146 -9.59 4.85 -0.38
N PHE A 147 -9.69 5.64 -1.45
CA PHE A 147 -9.17 7.00 -1.48
C PHE A 147 -9.84 7.91 -0.44
N ALA A 148 -11.17 7.86 -0.36
CA ALA A 148 -11.93 8.62 0.64
C ALA A 148 -11.59 8.20 2.07
N PHE A 149 -11.41 6.90 2.32
CA PHE A 149 -10.99 6.39 3.62
C PHE A 149 -9.60 6.91 4.01
N VAL A 150 -8.63 6.84 3.10
CA VAL A 150 -7.27 7.35 3.35
C VAL A 150 -7.29 8.84 3.65
N LEU A 151 -8.02 9.62 2.85
CA LEU A 151 -8.16 11.06 3.04
C LEU A 151 -8.83 11.38 4.38
N LEU A 152 -9.89 10.65 4.75
CA LEU A 152 -10.56 10.78 6.03
C LEU A 152 -9.61 10.53 7.21
N VAL A 153 -8.81 9.46 7.16
CA VAL A 153 -7.83 9.14 8.20
C VAL A 153 -6.83 10.29 8.37
N PHE A 154 -6.28 10.83 7.28
CA PHE A 154 -5.36 11.96 7.36
C PHE A 154 -6.02 13.25 7.85
N CYS A 155 -7.24 13.55 7.39
CA CYS A 155 -7.99 14.70 7.88
C CYS A 155 -8.26 14.59 9.39
N LEU A 156 -8.73 13.44 9.85
CA LEU A 156 -8.96 13.19 11.28
C LEU A 156 -7.66 13.25 12.08
N PHE A 157 -6.56 12.73 11.54
CA PHE A 157 -5.25 12.83 12.18
C PHE A 157 -4.86 14.30 12.40
N ILE A 158 -4.91 15.12 11.34
CA ILE A 158 -4.58 16.56 11.42
C ILE A 158 -5.51 17.28 12.39
N LEU A 159 -6.82 16.99 12.35
CA LEU A 159 -7.79 17.57 13.30
C LEU A 159 -7.48 17.15 14.73
N SER A 160 -7.14 15.88 14.97
CA SER A 160 -6.78 15.39 16.29
C SER A 160 -5.55 16.07 16.86
N LEU A 161 -4.60 16.51 16.02
CA LEU A 161 -3.43 17.26 16.46
C LEU A 161 -3.78 18.70 16.87
N LYS A 162 -4.82 19.29 16.26
CA LYS A 162 -5.25 20.67 16.51
C LYS A 162 -6.21 20.83 17.69
N MET A 163 -7.06 19.83 17.94
CA MET A 163 -7.91 19.78 19.14
C MET A 163 -7.08 19.75 20.42
#